data_AF-A0A929DJF9-F1
#
_entry.id   AF-A0A929DJF9-F1
#
_cell.length_a   1.000
_cell.length_b   1.000
_cell.length_c   1.000
_cell.angle_alpha   90.00
_cell.angle_beta   90.00
_cell.angle_gamma   90.00
#
_symmetry.space_group_name_H-M   'P 1'
#
loop_
_entity.id
_entity.type
_entity.pdbx_description
1 polymer ?
#
loop_
_entity_poly.entity_id
_entity_poly.type
_entity_poly.pdbx_seq_one_letter_code
_entity_poly.pdbx_strand_id
1 'polypeptide(L)'
;NLVIVGLGNLSQHAYRNFGITDDTKDFLQQVLLKKNVILTVFGNPYSLDKLEGLEKAKAIIITYQENQLFHKISGQIIFGGTGAKGRLPVNVNSSYRSGDGLDTNDNVRLKYSFPGYAGVDIENLQKKTDSIALLGIREKAFPGCHVLVARDGSVIFHETYGYHTFRKEILVKKDDLYDLASVTKITGSLPALIKLYDEGKIDIDKPFSFYWKNFKHSNKSDILFRDILAHQGRLIPWIPYWKNTVNKQGNFKWFTFKDSPSKQYSIKAAPDLYLHKRYKKKIYRTIRKSELLEKKEYIYSGLANYIFPEMIENLTGEKYESYLDKNFYHPLGAYTITYNPDNSYRKFNIIPTENDTFFRKQQLHGYVHDEGAAMMGGVSGNAGLFATANDLVKVMQMYLNMGSYGGKQYFSDSAMKEFTRYQFPDNKNRRGLGFDKPLLNNNELPPEENYPSPGATSSSFGHSGFTGIFTWVDPEENLVYIFLSNRVYPTRENNKISDLNIRSNILQSIYDSIIR
;
A
#
# COMPACT_ATOMS: atom_id res chain seq x y z
N ASN A 1 -24.35 -8.38 -8.05
CA ASN A 1 -23.20 -7.61 -8.59
C ASN A 1 -23.73 -6.35 -9.25
N LEU A 2 -23.18 -5.19 -8.86
CA LEU A 2 -23.41 -3.90 -9.49
C LEU A 2 -22.71 -3.86 -10.86
N VAL A 3 -23.35 -3.28 -11.87
CA VAL A 3 -22.77 -3.03 -13.20
C VAL A 3 -22.75 -1.53 -13.44
N ILE A 4 -21.61 -1.00 -13.87
CA ILE A 4 -21.48 0.40 -14.28
C ILE A 4 -21.50 0.43 -15.80
N VAL A 5 -22.42 1.19 -16.38
CA VAL A 5 -22.53 1.38 -17.83
C VAL A 5 -22.22 2.82 -18.17
N GLY A 6 -21.25 3.05 -19.04
CA GLY A 6 -20.96 4.38 -19.61
C GLY A 6 -21.50 4.46 -21.03
N LEU A 7 -22.44 5.37 -21.28
CA LEU A 7 -22.97 5.68 -22.60
C LEU A 7 -22.27 6.92 -23.15
N GLY A 8 -21.45 6.71 -24.18
CA GLY A 8 -20.67 7.75 -24.86
C GLY A 8 -20.91 7.76 -26.37
N ASN A 9 -20.08 8.52 -27.08
CA ASN A 9 -20.14 8.80 -28.51
C ASN A 9 -21.50 9.32 -28.99
N LEU A 10 -22.16 10.13 -28.16
CA LEU A 10 -23.49 10.65 -28.45
C LEU A 10 -23.43 11.86 -29.40
N SER A 11 -24.26 11.85 -30.44
CA SER A 11 -24.51 13.01 -31.28
C SER A 11 -25.29 14.07 -30.50
N GLN A 12 -25.01 15.35 -30.76
CA GLN A 12 -25.81 16.46 -30.21
C GLN A 12 -27.18 16.62 -30.87
N HIS A 13 -27.46 15.88 -31.96
CA HIS A 13 -28.65 16.08 -32.78
C HIS A 13 -29.75 15.05 -32.50
N ALA A 14 -30.93 15.56 -32.09
CA ALA A 14 -32.11 14.74 -31.83
C ALA A 14 -32.62 13.97 -33.07
N TYR A 15 -32.53 14.56 -34.28
CA TYR A 15 -32.98 13.91 -35.52
C TYR A 15 -32.14 12.69 -35.91
N ARG A 16 -30.92 12.54 -35.35
CA ARG A 16 -30.08 11.34 -35.49
C ARG A 16 -30.23 10.37 -34.31
N ASN A 17 -31.31 10.51 -33.53
CA ASN A 17 -31.51 9.75 -32.29
C ASN A 17 -30.33 9.87 -31.30
N PHE A 18 -29.62 11.01 -31.30
CA PHE A 18 -28.38 11.21 -30.55
C PHE A 18 -27.28 10.16 -30.84
N GLY A 19 -27.34 9.44 -31.96
CA GLY A 19 -26.41 8.35 -32.28
C GLY A 19 -26.70 7.03 -31.56
N ILE A 20 -27.82 6.92 -30.84
CA ILE A 20 -28.22 5.69 -30.14
C ILE A 20 -28.80 4.70 -31.14
N THR A 21 -28.14 3.55 -31.27
CA THR A 21 -28.57 2.40 -32.09
C THR A 21 -29.54 1.50 -31.33
N ASP A 22 -30.29 0.65 -32.04
CA ASP A 22 -31.18 -0.32 -31.39
C ASP A 22 -30.40 -1.39 -30.62
N ASP A 23 -29.23 -1.83 -31.12
CA ASP A 23 -28.31 -2.70 -30.36
C ASP A 23 -27.92 -2.12 -28.99
N THR A 24 -27.69 -0.80 -28.93
CA THR A 24 -27.37 -0.10 -27.67
C THR A 24 -28.56 -0.12 -26.71
N LYS A 25 -29.78 0.10 -27.22
CA LYS A 25 -31.01 0.06 -26.42
C LYS A 25 -31.27 -1.34 -25.88
N ASP A 26 -31.19 -2.36 -26.75
CA ASP A 26 -31.42 -3.75 -26.41
C ASP A 26 -30.41 -4.24 -25.38
N PHE A 27 -29.12 -3.93 -25.57
CA PHE A 27 -28.09 -4.23 -24.59
C PHE A 27 -28.43 -3.60 -23.24
N LEU A 28 -28.68 -2.29 -23.19
CA LEU A 28 -28.95 -1.58 -21.95
C LEU A 28 -30.19 -2.14 -21.23
N GLN A 29 -31.27 -2.40 -21.96
CA GLN A 29 -32.50 -2.97 -21.43
C GLN A 29 -32.25 -4.36 -20.81
N GLN A 30 -31.50 -5.23 -21.50
CA GLN A 30 -31.14 -6.54 -20.99
C GLN A 30 -30.29 -6.47 -19.72
N VAL A 31 -29.36 -5.52 -19.62
CA VAL A 31 -28.55 -5.33 -18.41
C VAL A 31 -29.42 -4.81 -17.27
N LEU A 32 -30.26 -3.81 -17.51
CA LEU A 32 -31.17 -3.21 -16.52
C LEU A 32 -32.16 -4.23 -15.93
N LEU A 33 -32.63 -5.18 -16.74
CA LEU A 33 -33.53 -6.25 -16.28
C LEU A 33 -32.85 -7.27 -15.36
N LYS A 34 -31.54 -7.48 -15.50
CA LYS A 34 -30.82 -8.60 -14.87
C LYS A 34 -29.89 -8.17 -13.74
N LYS A 35 -29.52 -6.90 -13.66
CA LYS A 35 -28.46 -6.39 -12.78
C LYS A 35 -28.85 -5.08 -12.12
N ASN A 36 -28.22 -4.77 -10.99
CA ASN A 36 -28.21 -3.42 -10.46
C ASN A 36 -27.28 -2.57 -11.33
N VAL A 37 -27.79 -1.50 -11.94
CA VAL A 37 -27.03 -0.67 -12.88
C VAL A 37 -26.88 0.75 -12.36
N ILE A 38 -25.68 1.31 -12.50
CA ILE A 38 -25.48 2.76 -12.54
C ILE A 38 -25.16 3.13 -13.99
N LEU A 39 -25.96 4.00 -14.57
CA LEU A 39 -25.78 4.49 -15.93
C LEU A 39 -25.13 5.88 -15.88
N THR A 40 -24.00 6.05 -16.56
CA THR A 40 -23.43 7.36 -16.83
C THR A 40 -23.66 7.73 -18.29
N VAL A 41 -24.21 8.91 -18.55
CA VAL A 41 -24.44 9.47 -19.87
C VAL A 41 -23.45 10.61 -20.12
N PHE A 42 -22.54 10.39 -21.06
CA PHE A 42 -21.53 11.35 -21.49
C PHE A 42 -22.03 12.14 -22.71
N GLY A 43 -23.07 12.96 -22.50
CA GLY A 43 -23.65 13.72 -23.60
C GLY A 43 -24.96 14.42 -23.25
N ASN A 44 -25.74 14.71 -24.29
CA ASN A 44 -26.97 15.47 -24.16
C ASN A 44 -28.03 14.74 -23.30
N PRO A 45 -28.59 15.37 -22.25
CA PRO A 45 -29.59 14.74 -21.37
C PRO A 45 -30.86 14.29 -22.09
N TYR A 46 -31.22 14.91 -23.23
CA TYR A 46 -32.38 14.49 -24.02
C TYR A 46 -32.24 13.07 -24.61
N SER A 47 -31.03 12.51 -24.62
CA SER A 47 -30.81 11.10 -24.99
C SER A 47 -31.53 10.11 -24.07
N LEU A 48 -31.85 10.48 -22.83
CA LEU A 48 -32.59 9.63 -21.90
C LEU A 48 -34.01 9.31 -22.41
N ASP A 49 -34.61 10.19 -23.21
CA ASP A 49 -35.93 9.98 -23.83
C ASP A 49 -35.91 8.84 -24.87
N LYS A 50 -34.72 8.42 -25.30
CA LYS A 50 -34.53 7.37 -26.32
C LYS A 50 -34.17 6.01 -25.74
N LEU A 51 -34.15 5.91 -24.41
CA LEU A 51 -33.78 4.71 -23.67
C LEU A 51 -34.96 4.25 -22.81
N GLU A 52 -35.29 2.97 -22.90
CA GLU A 52 -36.38 2.37 -22.15
C GLU A 52 -35.88 1.65 -20.89
N GLY A 53 -36.74 1.54 -19.87
CA GLY A 53 -36.43 0.77 -18.66
C GLY A 53 -35.50 1.47 -17.66
N LEU A 54 -35.19 2.76 -17.87
CA LEU A 54 -34.28 3.54 -17.04
C LEU A 54 -34.73 3.66 -15.57
N GLU A 55 -36.02 3.48 -15.28
CA GLU A 55 -36.57 3.43 -13.92
C GLU A 55 -36.01 2.27 -13.08
N LYS A 56 -35.41 1.25 -13.73
CA LYS A 56 -34.73 0.13 -13.06
C LYS A 56 -33.27 0.42 -12.70
N ALA A 57 -32.70 1.49 -13.25
CA ALA A 57 -31.35 1.92 -12.88
C ALA A 57 -31.34 2.37 -11.42
N LYS A 58 -30.28 2.03 -10.68
CA LYS A 58 -30.11 2.47 -9.28
C LYS A 58 -29.69 3.93 -9.19
N ALA A 59 -28.97 4.41 -10.21
CA ALA A 59 -28.64 5.82 -10.38
C ALA A 59 -28.36 6.10 -11.85
N ILE A 60 -28.58 7.35 -12.25
CA ILE A 60 -28.21 7.89 -13.56
C ILE A 60 -27.35 9.12 -13.31
N ILE A 61 -26.17 9.18 -13.94
CA ILE A 61 -25.23 10.29 -13.86
C ILE A 61 -25.16 10.93 -15.24
N ILE A 62 -25.39 12.24 -15.33
CA ILE A 62 -25.27 12.99 -16.58
C ILE A 62 -24.07 13.92 -16.46
N THR A 63 -23.04 13.69 -17.27
CA THR A 63 -21.81 14.49 -17.23
C THR A 63 -21.76 15.55 -18.33
N TYR A 64 -22.73 15.56 -19.25
CA TYR A 64 -22.87 16.48 -20.41
C TYR A 64 -21.79 16.40 -21.48
N GLN A 65 -20.54 16.17 -21.08
CA GLN A 65 -19.39 16.08 -21.96
C GLN A 65 -18.74 14.71 -21.87
N GLU A 66 -18.14 14.32 -22.99
CA GLU A 66 -17.35 13.11 -23.12
C GLU A 66 -15.88 13.50 -23.32
N ASN A 67 -15.12 13.47 -22.24
CA ASN A 67 -13.67 13.54 -22.27
C ASN A 67 -13.09 12.85 -21.04
N GLN A 68 -11.77 12.71 -21.01
CA GLN A 68 -11.08 11.99 -19.94
C GLN A 68 -11.37 12.56 -18.54
N LEU A 69 -11.58 13.87 -18.41
CA LEU A 69 -11.91 14.51 -17.13
C LEU A 69 -13.29 14.05 -16.64
N PHE A 70 -14.32 14.09 -17.49
CA PHE A 70 -15.66 13.67 -17.09
C PHE A 70 -15.78 12.17 -16.84
N HIS A 71 -14.99 11.34 -17.54
CA HIS A 71 -14.89 9.90 -17.22
C HIS A 71 -14.33 9.69 -15.81
N LYS A 72 -13.26 10.43 -15.45
CA LYS A 72 -12.68 10.39 -14.10
C LYS A 72 -13.64 10.91 -13.05
N ILE A 73 -14.31 12.04 -13.29
CA ILE A 73 -15.29 12.62 -12.36
C ILE A 73 -16.47 11.67 -12.14
N SER A 74 -17.00 11.04 -13.20
CA SER A 74 -18.06 10.04 -13.06
C SER A 74 -17.62 8.88 -12.17
N GLY A 75 -16.42 8.33 -12.39
CA GLY A 75 -15.86 7.31 -11.52
C GLY A 75 -15.76 7.78 -10.06
N GLN A 76 -15.29 9.01 -9.84
CA GLN A 76 -15.20 9.59 -8.50
C GLN A 76 -16.57 9.79 -7.83
N ILE A 77 -17.60 10.16 -8.58
CA ILE A 77 -18.98 10.25 -8.06
C ILE A 77 -19.48 8.86 -7.65
N ILE A 78 -19.29 7.86 -8.52
CA ILE A 78 -19.74 6.48 -8.27
C ILE A 78 -19.06 5.89 -7.02
N PHE A 79 -17.76 6.12 -6.87
CA PHE A 79 -16.97 5.54 -5.77
C PHE A 79 -16.85 6.45 -4.54
N GLY A 80 -17.46 7.63 -4.53
CA GLY A 80 -17.48 8.54 -3.37
C GLY A 80 -16.20 9.35 -3.14
N GLY A 81 -15.38 9.52 -4.19
CA GLY A 81 -14.26 10.48 -4.16
C GLY A 81 -14.74 11.93 -4.30
N THR A 82 -15.79 12.18 -5.10
CA THR A 82 -16.36 13.52 -5.29
C THR A 82 -17.88 13.44 -5.17
N GLY A 83 -18.49 14.37 -4.43
CA GLY A 83 -19.94 14.47 -4.32
C GLY A 83 -20.57 15.09 -5.58
N ALA A 84 -21.84 14.81 -5.82
CA ALA A 84 -22.64 15.41 -6.87
C ALA A 84 -23.76 16.24 -6.22
N LYS A 85 -23.95 17.48 -6.73
CA LYS A 85 -25.06 18.37 -6.35
C LYS A 85 -25.76 18.98 -7.58
N GLY A 86 -25.42 18.47 -8.77
CA GLY A 86 -26.01 18.95 -10.02
C GLY A 86 -27.51 18.68 -10.07
N ARG A 87 -28.22 19.53 -10.80
CA ARG A 87 -29.64 19.34 -11.15
C ARG A 87 -29.79 19.39 -12.66
N LEU A 88 -30.76 18.66 -13.20
CA LEU A 88 -31.16 18.77 -14.59
C LEU A 88 -31.64 20.20 -14.87
N PRO A 89 -31.09 20.91 -15.86
CA PRO A 89 -31.53 22.26 -16.23
C PRO A 89 -32.70 22.22 -17.23
N VAL A 90 -33.09 21.05 -17.72
CA VAL A 90 -34.07 20.85 -18.79
C VAL A 90 -35.10 19.79 -18.42
N ASN A 91 -36.31 19.92 -18.99
CA ASN A 91 -37.32 18.86 -18.95
C ASN A 91 -37.05 17.88 -20.08
N VAL A 92 -36.58 16.67 -19.78
CA VAL A 92 -36.35 15.64 -20.80
C VAL A 92 -37.66 14.93 -21.14
N ASN A 93 -38.39 14.47 -20.11
CA ASN A 93 -39.72 13.86 -20.24
C ASN A 93 -40.47 13.93 -18.89
N SER A 94 -41.59 13.21 -18.77
CA SER A 94 -42.41 13.21 -17.54
C SER A 94 -41.68 12.69 -16.30
N SER A 95 -40.65 11.87 -16.48
CA SER A 95 -39.89 11.19 -15.44
C SER A 95 -38.56 11.87 -15.08
N TYR A 96 -38.02 12.69 -15.98
CA TYR A 96 -36.77 13.44 -15.80
C TYR A 96 -36.99 14.91 -16.14
N ARG A 97 -37.24 15.71 -15.11
CA ARG A 97 -37.65 17.12 -15.20
C ARG A 97 -36.52 18.06 -14.80
N SER A 98 -36.67 19.31 -15.20
CA SER A 98 -35.81 20.39 -14.74
C SER A 98 -35.93 20.52 -13.22
N GLY A 99 -34.78 20.64 -12.54
CA GLY A 99 -34.68 20.62 -11.09
C GLY A 99 -34.40 19.24 -10.49
N ASP A 100 -34.50 18.14 -11.24
CA ASP A 100 -34.23 16.80 -10.71
C ASP A 100 -32.73 16.58 -10.48
N GLY A 101 -32.37 15.94 -9.37
CA GLY A 101 -31.02 15.49 -9.08
C GLY A 101 -30.88 15.00 -7.65
N LEU A 102 -29.81 14.25 -7.40
CA LEU A 102 -29.51 13.68 -6.09
C LEU A 102 -28.27 14.35 -5.52
N ASP A 103 -28.30 14.64 -4.23
CA ASP A 103 -27.11 15.05 -3.49
C ASP A 103 -26.37 13.82 -2.99
N THR A 104 -25.06 13.77 -3.26
CA THR A 104 -24.18 12.74 -2.71
C THR A 104 -23.08 13.37 -1.86
N ASN A 105 -22.70 12.66 -0.79
CA ASN A 105 -21.59 13.08 0.07
C ASN A 105 -20.27 13.06 -0.71
N ASP A 106 -19.40 14.02 -0.41
CA ASP A 106 -18.03 14.06 -0.90
C ASP A 106 -17.04 13.44 0.10
N ASN A 107 -15.79 13.25 -0.34
CA ASN A 107 -14.64 12.87 0.49
C ASN A 107 -14.80 11.58 1.31
N VAL A 108 -15.63 10.64 0.87
CA VAL A 108 -15.75 9.31 1.49
C VAL A 108 -14.51 8.46 1.16
N ARG A 109 -13.96 8.64 -0.04
CA ARG A 109 -12.68 8.08 -0.51
C ARG A 109 -11.77 9.17 -1.03
N LEU A 110 -10.50 8.81 -1.29
CA LEU A 110 -9.56 9.72 -1.93
C LEU A 110 -10.12 10.23 -3.26
N LYS A 111 -10.08 11.55 -3.44
CA LYS A 111 -10.34 12.20 -4.73
C LYS A 111 -9.05 12.31 -5.54
N TYR A 112 -9.21 12.43 -6.84
CA TYR A 112 -8.16 12.57 -7.84
C TYR A 112 -8.51 13.83 -8.63
N SER A 113 -8.14 14.98 -8.08
CA SER A 113 -8.50 16.29 -8.62
C SER A 113 -7.29 17.12 -9.01
N PHE A 114 -7.54 18.26 -9.65
CA PHE A 114 -6.48 19.23 -9.91
C PHE A 114 -5.97 19.84 -8.60
N PRO A 115 -4.65 20.08 -8.45
CA PRO A 115 -4.03 20.29 -7.14
C PRO A 115 -4.34 21.62 -6.43
N GLY A 116 -4.88 22.62 -7.15
CA GLY A 116 -5.21 23.94 -6.60
C GLY A 116 -6.20 23.93 -5.42
N TYR A 117 -6.89 22.81 -5.19
CA TYR A 117 -7.84 22.66 -4.08
C TYR A 117 -7.21 22.30 -2.72
N ALA A 118 -5.94 21.89 -2.68
CA ALA A 118 -5.32 21.38 -1.47
C ALA A 118 -4.27 22.33 -0.89
N GLY A 119 -4.32 23.63 -1.20
CA GLY A 119 -3.37 24.61 -0.63
C GLY A 119 -1.90 24.29 -0.91
N VAL A 120 -1.58 23.77 -2.10
CA VAL A 120 -0.20 23.42 -2.50
C VAL A 120 0.16 24.15 -3.80
N ASP A 121 1.34 24.78 -3.83
CA ASP A 121 1.99 25.24 -5.05
C ASP A 121 2.46 24.02 -5.86
N ILE A 122 1.59 23.59 -6.77
CA ILE A 122 1.83 22.40 -7.57
C ILE A 122 2.98 22.55 -8.55
N GLU A 123 3.20 23.75 -9.08
CA GLU A 123 4.27 23.99 -10.03
C GLU A 123 5.62 23.83 -9.34
N ASN A 124 5.75 24.39 -8.14
CA ASN A 124 6.94 24.21 -7.31
C ASN A 124 7.12 22.76 -6.88
N LEU A 125 6.06 22.08 -6.41
CA LEU A 125 6.11 20.68 -6.01
C LEU A 125 6.58 19.80 -7.18
N GLN A 126 5.98 19.97 -8.36
CA GLN A 126 6.32 19.20 -9.54
C GLN A 126 7.76 19.47 -9.97
N LYS A 127 8.15 20.75 -10.12
CA LYS A 127 9.50 21.13 -10.51
C LYS A 127 10.57 20.55 -9.58
N LYS A 128 10.37 20.65 -8.25
CA LYS A 128 11.31 20.11 -7.26
C LYS A 128 11.35 18.57 -7.30
N THR A 129 10.18 17.92 -7.33
CA THR A 129 10.09 16.45 -7.37
C THR A 129 10.71 15.88 -8.62
N ASP A 130 10.41 16.45 -9.80
CA ASP A 130 10.98 16.04 -11.09
C ASP A 130 12.51 16.14 -11.05
N SER A 131 13.04 17.27 -10.56
CA SER A 131 14.48 17.48 -10.44
C SER A 131 15.16 16.41 -9.58
N ILE A 132 14.60 16.12 -8.40
CA ILE A 132 15.17 15.15 -7.44
C ILE A 132 15.03 13.72 -7.96
N ALA A 133 13.89 13.35 -8.56
CA ALA A 133 13.68 12.02 -9.14
C ALA A 133 14.64 11.77 -10.31
N LEU A 134 14.80 12.75 -11.21
CA LEU A 134 15.73 12.68 -12.33
C LEU A 134 17.20 12.69 -11.89
N LEU A 135 17.53 13.38 -10.79
CA LEU A 135 18.85 13.25 -10.15
C LEU A 135 19.10 11.81 -9.70
N GLY A 136 18.15 11.19 -9.01
CA GLY A 136 18.25 9.79 -8.57
C GLY A 136 18.49 8.81 -9.73
N ILE A 137 17.80 9.01 -10.86
CA ILE A 137 18.00 8.19 -12.07
C ILE A 137 19.38 8.44 -12.70
N ARG A 138 19.78 9.70 -12.84
CA ARG A 138 21.07 10.11 -13.42
C ARG A 138 22.25 9.53 -12.64
N GLU A 139 22.19 9.62 -11.33
CA GLU A 139 23.21 9.09 -10.42
C GLU A 139 23.13 7.56 -10.24
N LYS A 140 22.16 6.91 -10.88
CA LYS A 140 21.91 5.46 -10.80
C LYS A 140 21.58 5.00 -9.37
N ALA A 141 20.89 5.83 -8.59
CA ALA A 141 20.32 5.41 -7.30
C ALA A 141 19.20 4.38 -7.48
N PHE A 142 18.49 4.45 -8.61
CA PHE A 142 17.51 3.46 -9.07
C PHE A 142 17.29 3.64 -10.59
N PRO A 143 16.84 2.58 -11.30
CA PRO A 143 16.42 2.68 -12.70
C PRO A 143 15.21 3.59 -12.96
N GLY A 144 14.28 3.61 -12.00
CA GLY A 144 13.04 4.36 -12.06
C GLY A 144 12.34 4.40 -10.69
N CYS A 145 11.35 5.28 -10.56
CA CYS A 145 10.59 5.43 -9.33
C CYS A 145 9.14 5.90 -9.60
N HIS A 146 8.32 5.84 -8.55
CA HIS A 146 6.94 6.26 -8.53
C HIS A 146 6.70 7.11 -7.29
N VAL A 147 6.21 8.32 -7.48
CA VAL A 147 5.91 9.28 -6.39
C VAL A 147 4.42 9.57 -6.39
N LEU A 148 3.78 9.42 -5.22
CA LEU A 148 2.39 9.79 -5.01
C LEU A 148 2.27 10.62 -3.73
N VAL A 149 1.58 11.75 -3.82
CA VAL A 149 1.29 12.64 -2.70
C VAL A 149 -0.22 12.84 -2.62
N ALA A 150 -0.79 12.63 -1.43
CA ALA A 150 -2.16 12.98 -1.12
C ALA A 150 -2.21 13.97 0.04
N ARG A 151 -3.04 15.01 -0.08
CA ARG A 151 -3.27 16.02 0.97
C ARG A 151 -4.76 16.36 1.01
N ASP A 152 -5.31 16.55 2.21
CA ASP A 152 -6.73 16.93 2.43
C ASP A 152 -7.71 16.02 1.66
N GLY A 153 -7.48 14.71 1.74
CA GLY A 153 -8.31 13.70 1.06
C GLY A 153 -8.18 13.67 -0.47
N SER A 154 -7.21 14.39 -1.06
CA SER A 154 -6.96 14.43 -2.50
C SER A 154 -5.59 13.88 -2.87
N VAL A 155 -5.50 13.02 -3.87
CA VAL A 155 -4.25 12.74 -4.57
C VAL A 155 -3.91 13.97 -5.43
N ILE A 156 -2.84 14.67 -5.07
CA ILE A 156 -2.41 15.94 -5.69
C ILE A 156 -1.18 15.80 -6.58
N PHE A 157 -0.40 14.73 -6.38
CA PHE A 157 0.75 14.41 -7.21
C PHE A 157 0.79 12.90 -7.40
N HIS A 158 0.99 12.43 -8.63
CA HIS A 158 0.99 11.00 -8.91
C HIS A 158 1.77 10.69 -10.18
N GLU A 159 3.10 10.70 -10.12
CA GLU A 159 3.97 10.58 -11.31
C GLU A 159 5.01 9.47 -11.21
N THR A 160 5.42 8.98 -12.39
CA THR A 160 6.35 7.87 -12.58
C THR A 160 7.52 8.30 -13.43
N TYR A 161 8.71 7.82 -13.10
CA TYR A 161 9.96 8.21 -13.75
C TYR A 161 10.79 6.99 -14.13
N GLY A 162 11.50 7.09 -15.24
CA GLY A 162 12.50 6.11 -15.66
C GLY A 162 11.90 4.77 -16.10
N TYR A 163 12.63 3.70 -15.83
CA TYR A 163 12.39 2.38 -16.39
C TYR A 163 12.48 1.31 -15.31
N HIS A 164 11.96 0.11 -15.59
CA HIS A 164 12.07 -1.04 -14.69
C HIS A 164 13.52 -1.42 -14.42
N THR A 165 14.39 -1.28 -15.41
CA THR A 165 15.82 -1.65 -15.33
C THR A 165 16.70 -0.61 -16.03
N PHE A 166 18.00 -0.61 -15.75
CA PHE A 166 18.96 0.28 -16.41
C PHE A 166 19.11 0.04 -17.93
N ARG A 167 18.54 -1.04 -18.48
CA ARG A 167 18.49 -1.28 -19.93
C ARG A 167 17.47 -0.41 -20.67
N LYS A 168 16.55 0.21 -19.92
CA LYS A 168 15.53 1.14 -20.45
C LYS A 168 14.57 0.52 -21.47
N GLU A 169 14.17 -0.73 -21.23
CA GLU A 169 13.27 -1.49 -22.12
C GLU A 169 11.78 -1.26 -21.79
N ILE A 170 11.44 -1.16 -20.50
CA ILE A 170 10.05 -1.01 -20.01
C ILE A 170 9.99 0.23 -19.13
N LEU A 171 9.14 1.19 -19.50
CA LEU A 171 8.86 2.38 -18.70
C LEU A 171 8.14 1.99 -17.40
N VAL A 172 8.43 2.69 -16.32
CA VAL A 172 7.62 2.60 -15.10
C VAL A 172 6.22 3.16 -15.38
N LYS A 173 5.19 2.45 -14.92
CA LYS A 173 3.77 2.80 -15.05
C LYS A 173 3.11 2.91 -13.68
N LYS A 174 2.01 3.65 -13.62
CA LYS A 174 1.27 3.91 -12.36
C LYS A 174 0.63 2.65 -11.77
N ASP A 175 0.50 1.58 -12.56
CA ASP A 175 -0.06 0.28 -12.18
C ASP A 175 1.01 -0.81 -11.97
N ASP A 176 2.29 -0.47 -11.96
CA ASP A 176 3.37 -1.41 -11.65
C ASP A 176 3.41 -1.76 -10.14
N LEU A 177 3.64 -3.04 -9.85
CA LEU A 177 3.78 -3.56 -8.50
C LEU A 177 5.25 -3.54 -8.04
N TYR A 178 5.48 -3.00 -6.85
CA TYR A 178 6.78 -2.95 -6.19
C TYR A 178 6.82 -3.89 -4.99
N ASP A 179 7.96 -4.56 -4.75
CA ASP A 179 8.23 -5.26 -3.50
C ASP A 179 8.33 -4.24 -2.36
N LEU A 180 7.41 -4.32 -1.40
CA LEU A 180 7.30 -3.36 -0.30
C LEU A 180 8.39 -3.51 0.76
N ALA A 181 9.15 -4.61 0.75
CA ALA A 181 10.10 -4.96 1.80
C ALA A 181 9.48 -4.73 3.20
N SER A 182 10.14 -3.97 4.08
CA SER A 182 9.66 -3.75 5.46
C SER A 182 8.40 -2.88 5.58
N VAL A 183 7.96 -2.17 4.52
CA VAL A 183 6.64 -1.52 4.51
C VAL A 183 5.51 -2.57 4.60
N THR A 184 5.81 -3.84 4.31
CA THR A 184 4.93 -4.99 4.62
C THR A 184 4.51 -5.03 6.09
N LYS A 185 5.37 -4.62 7.03
CA LYS A 185 5.03 -4.64 8.47
C LYS A 185 3.81 -3.79 8.76
N ILE A 186 3.82 -2.55 8.27
CA ILE A 186 2.76 -1.57 8.48
C ILE A 186 1.58 -1.74 7.51
N THR A 187 1.71 -2.56 6.47
CA THR A 187 0.66 -2.79 5.46
C THR A 187 -0.04 -4.14 5.63
N GLY A 188 0.65 -5.13 6.20
CA GLY A 188 0.16 -6.49 6.43
C GLY A 188 -0.17 -6.74 7.90
N SER A 189 0.85 -6.99 8.72
CA SER A 189 0.61 -7.44 10.09
C SER A 189 0.03 -6.35 10.99
N LEU A 190 0.52 -5.12 10.90
CA LEU A 190 0.13 -4.05 11.81
C LEU A 190 -1.36 -3.69 11.81
N PRO A 191 -2.07 -3.52 10.67
CA PRO A 191 -3.50 -3.21 10.71
C PRO A 191 -4.31 -4.33 11.40
N ALA A 192 -3.93 -5.59 11.19
CA ALA A 192 -4.51 -6.71 11.90
C ALA A 192 -4.22 -6.67 13.41
N LEU A 193 -2.99 -6.33 13.81
CA LEU A 193 -2.62 -6.20 15.23
C LEU A 193 -3.36 -5.04 15.92
N ILE A 194 -3.49 -3.88 15.26
CA ILE A 194 -4.25 -2.74 15.78
C ILE A 194 -5.71 -3.14 15.98
N LYS A 195 -6.33 -3.77 14.98
CA LYS A 195 -7.71 -4.26 15.06
C LYS A 195 -7.91 -5.27 16.20
N LEU A 196 -6.99 -6.22 16.37
CA LEU A 196 -7.05 -7.20 17.45
C LEU A 196 -6.84 -6.57 18.83
N TYR A 197 -6.01 -5.52 18.93
CA TYR A 197 -5.87 -4.71 20.13
C TYR A 197 -7.18 -3.97 20.47
N ASP A 198 -7.75 -3.29 19.48
CA ASP A 198 -9.00 -2.52 19.61
C ASP A 198 -10.20 -3.41 19.99
N GLU A 199 -10.22 -4.64 19.51
CA GLU A 199 -11.20 -5.67 19.88
C GLU A 199 -10.94 -6.34 21.24
N GLY A 200 -9.90 -5.92 21.98
CA GLY A 200 -9.52 -6.51 23.27
C GLY A 200 -8.94 -7.93 23.20
N LYS A 201 -8.63 -8.43 22.00
CA LYS A 201 -8.01 -9.76 21.79
C LYS A 201 -6.51 -9.75 22.04
N ILE A 202 -5.87 -8.59 21.90
CA ILE A 202 -4.47 -8.36 22.25
C ILE A 202 -4.42 -7.23 23.28
N ASP A 203 -3.89 -7.53 24.43
CA ASP A 203 -3.30 -6.58 25.37
C ASP A 203 -1.79 -6.48 25.09
N ILE A 204 -1.35 -5.31 24.66
CA ILE A 204 0.05 -5.01 24.29
C ILE A 204 0.98 -4.94 25.51
N ASP A 205 0.44 -4.77 26.71
CA ASP A 205 1.21 -4.73 27.97
C ASP A 205 1.38 -6.11 28.60
N LYS A 206 0.84 -7.17 27.97
CA LYS A 206 1.15 -8.55 28.33
C LYS A 206 2.44 -9.04 27.67
N PRO A 207 3.13 -10.03 28.30
CA PRO A 207 4.21 -10.74 27.64
C PRO A 207 3.73 -11.37 26.32
N PHE A 208 4.54 -11.23 25.27
CA PHE A 208 4.22 -11.79 23.95
C PHE A 208 4.02 -13.32 23.98
N SER A 209 4.64 -14.00 24.95
CA SER A 209 4.49 -15.43 25.19
C SER A 209 3.05 -15.86 25.56
N PHE A 210 2.20 -14.91 25.96
CA PHE A 210 0.77 -15.13 26.16
C PHE A 210 0.07 -15.53 24.85
N TYR A 211 0.37 -14.82 23.75
CA TYR A 211 -0.19 -15.07 22.43
C TYR A 211 0.62 -16.10 21.63
N TRP A 212 1.95 -16.11 21.82
CA TRP A 212 2.84 -17.06 21.19
C TRP A 212 3.46 -18.02 22.21
N LYS A 213 2.71 -19.08 22.54
CA LYS A 213 3.05 -20.05 23.61
C LYS A 213 4.45 -20.65 23.49
N ASN A 214 5.01 -20.73 22.28
CA ASN A 214 6.36 -21.22 22.04
C ASN A 214 7.44 -20.40 22.77
N PHE A 215 7.17 -19.17 23.22
CA PHE A 215 8.14 -18.37 23.99
C PHE A 215 8.12 -18.60 25.50
N LYS A 216 7.08 -19.25 26.06
CA LYS A 216 6.90 -19.40 27.53
C LYS A 216 8.08 -20.06 28.26
N HIS A 217 8.83 -20.92 27.60
CA HIS A 217 9.99 -21.62 28.18
C HIS A 217 11.29 -21.25 27.43
N SER A 218 11.53 -19.95 27.29
CA SER A 218 12.72 -19.40 26.65
C SER A 218 13.11 -18.09 27.34
N ASN A 219 14.30 -17.55 27.01
CA ASN A 219 14.72 -16.21 27.44
C ASN A 219 13.81 -15.06 26.95
N LYS A 220 12.71 -15.36 26.25
CA LYS A 220 11.74 -14.42 25.68
C LYS A 220 10.38 -14.48 26.37
N SER A 221 10.25 -15.27 27.46
CA SER A 221 8.99 -15.47 28.20
C SER A 221 8.34 -14.15 28.60
N ASP A 222 9.15 -13.20 29.06
CA ASP A 222 8.70 -11.99 29.75
C ASP A 222 8.79 -10.73 28.89
N ILE A 223 9.19 -10.85 27.62
CA ILE A 223 9.24 -9.69 26.71
C ILE A 223 7.81 -9.25 26.42
N LEU A 224 7.50 -7.99 26.78
CA LEU A 224 6.19 -7.39 26.51
C LEU A 224 5.96 -7.26 25.01
N PHE A 225 4.70 -7.40 24.60
CA PHE A 225 4.36 -7.21 23.19
C PHE A 225 4.66 -5.76 22.75
N ARG A 226 4.37 -4.77 23.60
CA ARG A 226 4.75 -3.37 23.40
C ARG A 226 6.23 -3.20 23.07
N ASP A 227 7.12 -3.86 23.81
CA ASP A 227 8.57 -3.79 23.60
C ASP A 227 8.99 -4.36 22.24
N ILE A 228 8.31 -5.41 21.78
CA ILE A 228 8.53 -6.00 20.45
C ILE A 228 8.13 -5.02 19.35
N LEU A 229 6.95 -4.42 19.45
CA LEU A 229 6.41 -3.50 18.44
C LEU A 229 7.21 -2.18 18.37
N ALA A 230 7.79 -1.75 19.49
CA ALA A 230 8.64 -0.56 19.58
C ALA A 230 10.14 -0.85 19.37
N HIS A 231 10.52 -2.07 18.96
CA HIS A 231 11.92 -2.45 18.71
C HIS A 231 12.88 -2.23 19.90
N GLN A 232 12.42 -2.54 21.10
CA GLN A 232 13.26 -2.51 22.31
C GLN A 232 13.17 -3.78 23.15
N GLY A 233 12.58 -4.84 22.61
CA GLY A 233 12.49 -6.15 23.25
C GLY A 233 13.80 -6.93 23.33
N ARG A 234 14.96 -6.27 23.13
CA ARG A 234 16.31 -6.87 23.15
C ARG A 234 16.53 -7.98 22.12
N LEU A 235 15.65 -8.11 21.13
CA LEU A 235 15.80 -9.09 20.06
C LEU A 235 16.94 -8.67 19.13
N ILE A 236 17.77 -9.63 18.70
CA ILE A 236 18.81 -9.34 17.71
C ILE A 236 18.19 -8.88 16.37
N PRO A 237 18.88 -8.04 15.58
CA PRO A 237 18.30 -7.42 14.40
C PRO A 237 17.85 -8.41 13.32
N TRP A 238 18.70 -9.37 13.02
CA TRP A 238 18.57 -10.23 11.84
C TRP A 238 19.24 -11.59 12.04
N ILE A 239 18.68 -12.62 11.39
CA ILE A 239 19.25 -13.97 11.34
C ILE A 239 19.28 -14.43 9.88
N PRO A 240 20.45 -14.75 9.30
CA PRO A 240 20.56 -15.18 7.92
C PRO A 240 20.19 -16.67 7.77
N TYR A 241 18.89 -17.00 7.84
CA TYR A 241 18.41 -18.39 7.85
C TYR A 241 18.92 -19.24 6.68
N TRP A 242 19.05 -18.62 5.50
CA TRP A 242 19.51 -19.26 4.28
C TRP A 242 20.97 -19.73 4.37
N LYS A 243 21.85 -19.07 5.15
CA LYS A 243 23.26 -19.48 5.28
C LYS A 243 23.40 -20.90 5.84
N ASN A 244 22.44 -21.35 6.64
CA ASN A 244 22.40 -22.71 7.16
C ASN A 244 21.99 -23.77 6.12
N THR A 245 21.53 -23.35 4.94
CA THR A 245 21.06 -24.20 3.84
C THR A 245 22.12 -24.46 2.79
N VAL A 246 23.19 -23.66 2.76
CA VAL A 246 24.32 -23.78 1.83
C VAL A 246 25.52 -24.43 2.50
N ASN A 247 26.36 -25.14 1.74
CA ASN A 247 27.65 -25.65 2.19
C ASN A 247 28.78 -24.63 1.92
N LYS A 248 30.03 -24.95 2.29
CA LYS A 248 31.18 -24.06 2.10
C LYS A 248 31.45 -23.76 0.61
N GLN A 249 31.04 -24.64 -0.29
CA GLN A 249 31.15 -24.49 -1.74
C GLN A 249 29.98 -23.70 -2.35
N GLY A 250 29.04 -23.20 -1.54
CA GLY A 250 27.87 -22.43 -2.02
C GLY A 250 26.77 -23.29 -2.64
N ASN A 251 26.82 -24.61 -2.50
CA ASN A 251 25.77 -25.53 -2.96
C ASN A 251 24.74 -25.78 -1.87
N PHE A 252 23.47 -25.94 -2.24
CA PHE A 252 22.43 -26.31 -1.30
C PHE A 252 22.68 -27.70 -0.70
N LYS A 253 22.44 -27.84 0.60
CA LYS A 253 22.49 -29.14 1.29
C LYS A 253 21.38 -30.04 0.74
N TRP A 254 21.72 -31.30 0.42
CA TRP A 254 20.90 -32.27 -0.33
C TRP A 254 19.41 -32.35 0.05
N PHE A 255 19.06 -32.26 1.33
CA PHE A 255 17.68 -32.36 1.86
C PHE A 255 17.02 -31.01 2.16
N THR A 256 17.52 -29.91 1.57
CA THR A 256 16.99 -28.56 1.86
C THR A 256 16.10 -28.03 0.75
N PHE A 257 16.60 -27.99 -0.48
CA PHE A 257 15.87 -27.51 -1.65
C PHE A 257 15.73 -28.58 -2.72
N LYS A 258 14.68 -28.48 -3.53
CA LYS A 258 14.47 -29.21 -4.79
C LYS A 258 14.02 -28.23 -5.88
N ASP A 259 14.23 -28.60 -7.12
CA ASP A 259 13.81 -27.83 -8.30
C ASP A 259 12.31 -27.94 -8.59
N SER A 260 11.67 -28.99 -8.06
CA SER A 260 10.26 -29.31 -8.31
C SER A 260 9.45 -29.41 -7.00
N PRO A 261 8.17 -29.02 -7.01
CA PRO A 261 7.32 -29.08 -5.84
C PRO A 261 6.96 -30.51 -5.43
N SER A 262 6.77 -30.74 -4.14
CA SER A 262 6.22 -31.99 -3.60
C SER A 262 5.58 -31.78 -2.21
N LYS A 263 4.93 -32.81 -1.65
CA LYS A 263 4.38 -32.77 -0.28
C LYS A 263 5.45 -32.47 0.79
N GLN A 264 6.73 -32.75 0.52
CA GLN A 264 7.84 -32.44 1.43
C GLN A 264 8.49 -31.09 1.12
N TYR A 265 8.61 -30.74 -0.16
CA TYR A 265 9.20 -29.50 -0.67
C TYR A 265 8.09 -28.60 -1.23
N SER A 266 7.35 -27.95 -0.34
CA SER A 266 6.12 -27.21 -0.67
C SER A 266 6.25 -25.69 -0.51
N ILE A 267 7.38 -25.20 -0.01
CA ILE A 267 7.61 -23.76 0.19
C ILE A 267 8.38 -23.23 -1.02
N LYS A 268 7.72 -22.51 -1.91
CA LYS A 268 8.37 -21.89 -3.08
C LYS A 268 9.11 -20.63 -2.64
N ALA A 269 10.45 -20.64 -2.70
CA ALA A 269 11.29 -19.50 -2.31
C ALA A 269 11.67 -18.62 -3.51
N ALA A 270 11.74 -19.21 -4.70
CA ALA A 270 12.01 -18.56 -5.99
C ALA A 270 11.52 -19.50 -7.12
N PRO A 271 11.53 -19.09 -8.40
CA PRO A 271 11.40 -20.01 -9.53
C PRO A 271 12.32 -21.22 -9.36
N ASP A 272 11.75 -22.41 -9.57
CA ASP A 272 12.43 -23.70 -9.47
C ASP A 272 13.25 -23.91 -8.19
N LEU A 273 12.77 -23.33 -7.07
CA LEU A 273 13.45 -23.44 -5.78
C LEU A 273 12.44 -23.68 -4.65
N TYR A 274 12.26 -24.94 -4.30
CA TYR A 274 11.28 -25.40 -3.31
C TYR A 274 11.95 -25.90 -2.04
N LEU A 275 11.71 -25.20 -0.94
CA LEU A 275 12.24 -25.48 0.40
C LEU A 275 11.42 -26.57 1.10
N HIS A 276 12.11 -27.43 1.85
CA HIS A 276 11.47 -28.44 2.68
C HIS A 276 10.57 -27.82 3.76
N LYS A 277 9.31 -28.24 3.85
CA LYS A 277 8.25 -27.63 4.70
C LYS A 277 8.58 -27.49 6.20
N ARG A 278 9.48 -28.33 6.73
CA ARG A 278 9.92 -28.27 8.13
C ARG A 278 10.78 -27.03 8.44
N TYR A 279 11.26 -26.29 7.43
CA TYR A 279 12.08 -25.10 7.65
C TYR A 279 11.32 -23.95 8.31
N LYS A 280 10.01 -23.80 8.08
CA LYS A 280 9.18 -22.83 8.82
C LYS A 280 9.31 -23.02 10.34
N LYS A 281 9.16 -24.26 10.81
CA LYS A 281 9.36 -24.62 12.23
C LYS A 281 10.81 -24.43 12.69
N LYS A 282 11.80 -24.65 11.80
CA LYS A 282 13.22 -24.40 12.10
C LYS A 282 13.48 -22.91 12.33
N ILE A 283 12.91 -22.02 11.51
CA ILE A 283 12.99 -20.55 11.67
C ILE A 283 12.42 -20.14 13.03
N TYR A 284 11.20 -20.58 13.38
CA TYR A 284 10.61 -20.27 14.68
C TYR A 284 11.43 -20.78 15.86
N ARG A 285 11.99 -21.99 15.75
CA ARG A 285 12.88 -22.53 16.78
C ARG A 285 14.18 -21.74 16.89
N THR A 286 14.74 -21.26 15.78
CA THR A 286 15.93 -20.43 15.77
C THR A 286 15.66 -19.08 16.44
N ILE A 287 14.54 -18.42 16.12
CA ILE A 287 14.11 -17.19 16.81
C ILE A 287 13.95 -17.46 18.30
N ARG A 288 13.21 -18.52 18.69
CA ARG A 288 13.01 -18.89 20.10
C ARG A 288 14.32 -19.04 20.86
N LYS A 289 15.34 -19.65 20.24
CA LYS A 289 16.65 -19.94 20.86
C LYS A 289 17.68 -18.82 20.75
N SER A 290 17.44 -17.76 19.97
CA SER A 290 18.41 -16.69 19.81
C SER A 290 18.71 -16.01 21.15
N GLU A 291 19.90 -15.48 21.30
CA GLU A 291 20.24 -14.65 22.44
C GLU A 291 19.44 -13.34 22.43
N LEU A 292 19.37 -12.70 23.59
CA LEU A 292 18.91 -11.32 23.73
C LEU A 292 20.13 -10.42 23.86
N LEU A 293 20.02 -9.23 23.29
CA LEU A 293 20.97 -8.15 23.52
C LEU A 293 21.03 -7.82 25.01
N GLU A 294 22.18 -7.37 25.50
CA GLU A 294 22.36 -7.08 26.92
C GLU A 294 21.50 -5.91 27.38
N LYS A 295 21.44 -4.83 26.57
CA LYS A 295 20.75 -3.59 26.90
C LYS A 295 19.36 -3.52 26.29
N LYS A 296 18.43 -2.90 27.02
CA LYS A 296 17.07 -2.58 26.57
C LYS A 296 17.06 -1.20 25.91
N GLU A 297 17.52 -1.14 24.67
CA GLU A 297 17.57 0.08 23.86
C GLU A 297 16.91 -0.14 22.50
N TYR A 298 16.70 0.94 21.74
CA TYR A 298 16.13 0.85 20.40
C TYR A 298 17.10 0.15 19.45
N ILE A 299 16.75 -1.06 19.04
CA ILE A 299 17.45 -1.84 18.02
C ILE A 299 16.42 -2.48 17.10
N TYR A 300 16.41 -2.05 15.84
CA TYR A 300 15.48 -2.56 14.84
C TYR A 300 15.62 -4.08 14.66
N SER A 301 14.52 -4.82 14.86
CA SER A 301 14.49 -6.28 14.76
C SER A 301 13.25 -6.77 14.01
N GLY A 302 13.47 -7.57 12.98
CA GLY A 302 12.41 -8.20 12.18
C GLY A 302 11.89 -9.52 12.75
N LEU A 303 12.49 -10.06 13.82
CA LEU A 303 12.31 -11.47 14.19
C LEU A 303 10.86 -11.85 14.55
N ALA A 304 10.17 -11.01 15.32
CA ALA A 304 8.77 -11.27 15.68
C ALA A 304 7.82 -11.18 14.48
N ASN A 305 8.17 -10.41 13.44
CA ASN A 305 7.33 -10.23 12.26
C ASN A 305 7.19 -11.51 11.41
N TYR A 306 8.10 -12.48 11.57
CA TYR A 306 7.94 -13.82 10.99
C TYR A 306 6.84 -14.65 11.66
N ILE A 307 6.50 -14.31 12.91
CA ILE A 307 5.56 -15.05 13.76
C ILE A 307 4.15 -14.47 13.63
N PHE A 308 4.02 -13.15 13.44
CA PHE A 308 2.72 -12.47 13.42
C PHE A 308 1.68 -13.10 12.48
N PRO A 309 1.99 -13.54 11.24
CA PRO A 309 1.00 -14.20 10.40
C PRO A 309 0.34 -15.41 11.09
N GLU A 310 1.13 -16.37 11.58
CA GLU A 310 0.60 -17.58 12.23
C GLU A 310 -0.06 -17.25 13.58
N MET A 311 0.44 -16.24 14.30
CA MET A 311 -0.23 -15.78 15.52
C MET A 311 -1.62 -15.18 15.22
N ILE A 312 -1.74 -14.37 14.17
CA ILE A 312 -3.02 -13.80 13.74
C ILE A 312 -3.96 -14.92 13.32
N GLU A 313 -3.51 -15.90 12.54
CA GLU A 313 -4.31 -17.09 12.18
C GLU A 313 -4.84 -17.83 13.41
N ASN A 314 -3.99 -18.01 14.42
CA ASN A 314 -4.38 -18.67 15.66
C ASN A 314 -5.40 -17.87 16.48
N LEU A 315 -5.32 -16.53 16.45
CA LEU A 315 -6.23 -15.64 17.18
C LEU A 315 -7.57 -15.43 16.47
N THR A 316 -7.60 -15.48 15.14
CA THR A 316 -8.78 -15.20 14.32
C THR A 316 -9.48 -16.46 13.82
N GLY A 317 -8.76 -17.57 13.68
CA GLY A 317 -9.23 -18.78 13.01
C GLY A 317 -9.31 -18.64 11.47
N GLU A 318 -8.88 -17.51 10.91
CA GLU A 318 -8.87 -17.25 9.46
C GLU A 318 -7.44 -17.28 8.93
N LYS A 319 -7.24 -17.75 7.69
CA LYS A 319 -5.93 -17.67 7.02
C LYS A 319 -5.48 -16.21 6.93
N TYR A 320 -4.20 -15.95 7.18
CA TYR A 320 -3.67 -14.59 7.33
C TYR A 320 -3.95 -13.71 6.11
N GLU A 321 -3.66 -14.20 4.91
CA GLU A 321 -3.91 -13.46 3.65
C GLU A 321 -5.39 -13.17 3.46
N SER A 322 -6.25 -14.17 3.64
CA SER A 322 -7.71 -14.01 3.52
C SER A 322 -8.28 -13.05 4.57
N TYR A 323 -7.72 -13.06 5.78
CA TYR A 323 -8.08 -12.11 6.83
C TYR A 323 -7.76 -10.68 6.41
N LEU A 324 -6.58 -10.45 5.81
CA LEU A 324 -6.19 -9.13 5.32
C LEU A 324 -7.07 -8.64 4.17
N ASP A 325 -7.30 -9.49 3.17
CA ASP A 325 -8.15 -9.18 2.02
C ASP A 325 -9.56 -8.79 2.45
N LYS A 326 -10.18 -9.61 3.30
CA LYS A 326 -11.55 -9.44 3.78
C LYS A 326 -11.71 -8.22 4.69
N ASN A 327 -10.77 -8.02 5.62
CA ASN A 327 -10.94 -7.00 6.65
C ASN A 327 -10.40 -5.64 6.24
N PHE A 328 -9.38 -5.60 5.37
CA PHE A 328 -8.67 -4.37 5.00
C PHE A 328 -8.64 -4.14 3.48
N TYR A 329 -8.00 -4.99 2.68
CA TYR A 329 -7.67 -4.62 1.30
C TYR A 329 -8.90 -4.44 0.40
N HIS A 330 -9.82 -5.41 0.36
CA HIS A 330 -11.01 -5.29 -0.48
C HIS A 330 -11.94 -4.15 -0.03
N PRO A 331 -12.26 -3.96 1.27
CA PRO A 331 -13.04 -2.81 1.73
C PRO A 331 -12.40 -1.44 1.43
N LEU A 332 -11.06 -1.35 1.52
CA LEU A 332 -10.30 -0.17 1.12
C LEU A 332 -10.32 0.06 -0.40
N GLY A 333 -10.62 -0.98 -1.17
CA GLY A 333 -10.49 -0.97 -2.63
C GLY A 333 -9.03 -1.07 -3.07
N ALA A 334 -8.17 -1.67 -2.26
CA ALA A 334 -6.73 -1.84 -2.46
C ALA A 334 -6.41 -3.24 -3.01
N TYR A 335 -7.04 -3.60 -4.13
CA TYR A 335 -7.02 -4.95 -4.71
C TYR A 335 -5.66 -5.41 -5.27
N THR A 336 -4.70 -4.50 -5.46
CA THR A 336 -3.36 -4.83 -5.95
C THR A 336 -2.38 -5.18 -4.83
N ILE A 337 -2.75 -4.96 -3.56
CA ILE A 337 -1.91 -5.38 -2.44
C ILE A 337 -1.96 -6.89 -2.33
N THR A 338 -0.84 -7.56 -2.55
CA THR A 338 -0.82 -9.02 -2.57
C THR A 338 0.55 -9.59 -2.18
N TYR A 339 0.54 -10.82 -1.66
CA TYR A 339 1.73 -11.65 -1.56
C TYR A 339 1.89 -12.47 -2.85
N ASN A 340 3.11 -12.81 -3.23
CA ASN A 340 3.39 -13.67 -4.39
C ASN A 340 2.67 -13.20 -5.68
N PRO A 341 2.91 -11.96 -6.16
CA PRO A 341 2.18 -11.37 -7.28
C PRO A 341 2.33 -12.16 -8.59
N ASP A 342 3.37 -13.00 -8.71
CA ASP A 342 3.60 -13.90 -9.85
C ASP A 342 2.42 -14.85 -10.13
N ASN A 343 1.55 -15.09 -9.15
CA ASN A 343 0.37 -15.94 -9.31
C ASN A 343 -0.79 -15.23 -10.04
N SER A 344 -0.80 -13.89 -10.06
CA SER A 344 -1.96 -13.09 -10.48
C SER A 344 -1.62 -11.99 -11.49
N TYR A 345 -0.35 -11.61 -11.58
CA TYR A 345 0.12 -10.49 -12.41
C TYR A 345 1.15 -10.97 -13.43
N ARG A 346 1.12 -10.34 -14.61
CA ARG A 346 2.13 -10.59 -15.64
C ARG A 346 3.45 -9.94 -15.22
N LYS A 347 4.57 -10.55 -15.62
CA LYS A 347 5.92 -10.06 -15.26
C LYS A 347 6.15 -8.59 -15.59
N PHE A 348 5.64 -8.11 -16.72
CA PHE A 348 5.82 -6.70 -17.12
C PHE A 348 5.01 -5.70 -16.29
N ASN A 349 4.12 -6.16 -15.40
CA ASN A 349 3.43 -5.33 -14.40
C ASN A 349 4.17 -5.32 -13.05
N ILE A 350 5.29 -6.02 -12.92
CA ILE A 350 6.01 -6.17 -11.65
C ILE A 350 7.41 -5.61 -11.85
N ILE A 351 7.89 -4.82 -10.89
CA ILE A 351 9.24 -4.26 -10.95
C ILE A 351 10.25 -5.33 -10.48
N PRO A 352 11.32 -5.61 -11.25
CA PRO A 352 12.39 -6.50 -10.82
C PRO A 352 13.20 -5.87 -9.68
N THR A 353 13.65 -6.67 -8.72
CA THR A 353 14.39 -6.19 -7.54
C THR A 353 15.89 -6.42 -7.64
N GLU A 354 16.42 -7.58 -7.28
CA GLU A 354 17.87 -7.83 -7.23
C GLU A 354 18.27 -9.02 -8.10
N ASN A 355 19.47 -8.98 -8.67
CA ASN A 355 20.14 -10.19 -9.14
C ASN A 355 20.81 -10.88 -7.94
N ASP A 356 20.10 -11.79 -7.28
CA ASP A 356 20.63 -12.52 -6.12
C ASP A 356 21.71 -13.51 -6.57
N THR A 357 22.96 -13.26 -6.20
CA THR A 357 24.12 -14.07 -6.58
C THR A 357 24.58 -15.08 -5.53
N PHE A 358 24.01 -15.05 -4.32
CA PHE A 358 24.55 -15.80 -3.18
C PHE A 358 23.58 -16.83 -2.59
N PHE A 359 22.26 -16.57 -2.65
CA PHE A 359 21.23 -17.47 -2.15
C PHE A 359 20.44 -18.08 -3.30
N ARG A 360 19.56 -17.31 -3.94
CA ARG A 360 18.65 -17.83 -4.98
C ARG A 360 19.31 -17.97 -6.36
N LYS A 361 20.48 -17.34 -6.57
CA LYS A 361 21.30 -17.43 -7.80
C LYS A 361 20.54 -17.06 -9.07
N GLN A 362 19.64 -16.10 -8.98
CA GLN A 362 18.77 -15.67 -10.08
C GLN A 362 18.26 -14.24 -9.85
N GLN A 363 17.73 -13.62 -10.90
CA GLN A 363 17.03 -12.34 -10.79
C GLN A 363 15.70 -12.52 -10.05
N LEU A 364 15.47 -11.71 -9.03
CA LEU A 364 14.22 -11.66 -8.31
C LEU A 364 13.24 -10.75 -9.03
N HIS A 365 12.16 -11.35 -9.54
CA HIS A 365 11.10 -10.63 -10.27
C HIS A 365 9.74 -11.26 -9.92
N GLY A 366 8.93 -10.56 -9.13
CA GLY A 366 7.68 -11.11 -8.57
C GLY A 366 7.84 -12.07 -7.39
N TYR A 367 9.04 -12.12 -6.80
CA TYR A 367 9.36 -12.85 -5.59
C TYR A 367 9.93 -11.89 -4.56
N VAL A 368 9.59 -12.10 -3.28
CA VAL A 368 10.07 -11.26 -2.19
C VAL A 368 11.60 -11.24 -2.12
N HIS A 369 12.16 -10.04 -1.97
CA HIS A 369 13.58 -9.78 -1.86
C HIS A 369 14.18 -10.37 -0.58
N ASP A 370 13.51 -10.20 0.55
CA ASP A 370 13.94 -10.71 1.86
C ASP A 370 14.04 -12.24 1.87
N GLU A 371 15.22 -12.77 2.20
CA GLU A 371 15.51 -14.19 2.11
C GLU A 371 14.71 -15.00 3.13
N GLY A 372 14.51 -14.44 4.33
CA GLY A 372 13.74 -15.09 5.38
C GLY A 372 12.28 -15.23 4.95
N ALA A 373 11.67 -14.17 4.41
CA ALA A 373 10.30 -14.17 3.92
C ALA A 373 10.14 -15.14 2.73
N ALA A 374 11.12 -15.21 1.83
CA ALA A 374 11.15 -16.22 0.77
C ALA A 374 11.14 -17.64 1.36
N MET A 375 11.90 -17.89 2.42
CA MET A 375 11.90 -19.17 3.15
C MET A 375 10.61 -19.45 3.96
N MET A 376 9.71 -18.46 4.08
CA MET A 376 8.35 -18.63 4.61
C MET A 376 7.30 -18.89 3.50
N GLY A 377 7.72 -18.93 2.23
CA GLY A 377 6.83 -19.08 1.07
C GLY A 377 6.31 -17.75 0.53
N GLY A 378 7.03 -16.65 0.79
CA GLY A 378 6.65 -15.31 0.37
C GLY A 378 5.68 -14.60 1.32
N VAL A 379 4.95 -15.35 2.16
CA VAL A 379 3.96 -14.80 3.10
C VAL A 379 4.59 -14.62 4.48
N SER A 380 4.98 -13.38 4.80
CA SER A 380 5.57 -13.02 6.09
C SER A 380 5.11 -11.62 6.51
N GLY A 381 5.04 -11.37 7.82
CA GLY A 381 4.84 -10.01 8.34
C GLY A 381 6.12 -9.16 8.20
N ASN A 382 7.30 -9.78 8.05
CA ASN A 382 8.57 -9.07 7.94
C ASN A 382 8.71 -8.35 6.59
N ALA A 383 8.32 -9.01 5.51
CA ALA A 383 8.38 -8.60 4.12
C ALA A 383 7.50 -9.56 3.27
N GLY A 384 7.17 -9.20 2.03
CA GLY A 384 6.50 -10.10 1.09
C GLY A 384 5.33 -9.50 0.32
N LEU A 385 4.79 -8.37 0.79
CA LEU A 385 3.75 -7.68 0.05
C LEU A 385 4.32 -6.95 -1.16
N PHE A 386 3.52 -6.94 -2.21
CA PHE A 386 3.68 -6.11 -3.38
C PHE A 386 2.46 -5.21 -3.50
N ALA A 387 2.65 -3.99 -3.99
CA ALA A 387 1.54 -3.07 -4.25
C ALA A 387 1.91 -2.01 -5.29
N THR A 388 0.86 -1.40 -5.85
CA THR A 388 0.96 -0.11 -6.56
C THR A 388 0.96 1.06 -5.56
N ALA A 389 1.47 2.23 -5.94
CA ALA A 389 1.40 3.41 -5.06
C ALA A 389 -0.04 3.80 -4.72
N ASN A 390 -0.94 3.62 -5.70
CA ASN A 390 -2.35 3.99 -5.59
C ASN A 390 -3.12 3.15 -4.56
N ASP A 391 -2.74 1.90 -4.34
CA ASP A 391 -3.38 1.05 -3.34
C ASP A 391 -2.71 1.19 -1.97
N LEU A 392 -1.39 1.40 -1.96
CA LEU A 392 -0.66 1.66 -0.73
C LEU A 392 -1.11 2.98 -0.06
N VAL A 393 -1.36 4.04 -0.84
CA VAL A 393 -1.87 5.31 -0.30
C VAL A 393 -3.23 5.14 0.40
N LYS A 394 -4.08 4.18 -0.01
CA LYS A 394 -5.39 3.95 0.64
C LYS A 394 -5.23 3.39 2.05
N VAL A 395 -4.25 2.51 2.27
CA VAL A 395 -3.90 2.00 3.61
C VAL A 395 -3.34 3.14 4.46
N MET A 396 -2.44 3.95 3.89
CA MET A 396 -1.86 5.08 4.62
C MET A 396 -2.91 6.17 4.93
N GLN A 397 -3.85 6.42 4.03
CA GLN A 397 -4.98 7.34 4.25
C GLN A 397 -5.93 6.83 5.33
N MET A 398 -6.16 5.51 5.41
CA MET A 398 -6.92 4.92 6.53
C MET A 398 -6.22 5.22 7.87
N TYR A 399 -4.90 5.16 7.93
CA TYR A 399 -4.17 5.55 9.15
C TYR A 399 -4.25 7.05 9.45
N LEU A 400 -4.10 7.90 8.42
CA LEU A 400 -4.26 9.35 8.55
C LEU A 400 -5.64 9.71 9.12
N ASN A 401 -6.68 9.04 8.62
CA ASN A 401 -8.07 9.19 9.04
C ASN A 401 -8.40 8.45 10.37
N MET A 402 -7.39 8.15 11.19
CA MET A 402 -7.54 7.52 12.51
C MET A 402 -8.31 6.19 12.48
N GLY A 403 -8.18 5.43 11.39
CA GLY A 403 -8.81 4.13 11.22
C GLY A 403 -10.12 4.12 10.45
N SER A 404 -10.51 5.23 9.83
CA SER A 404 -11.68 5.30 8.95
C SER A 404 -11.30 5.47 7.49
N TYR A 405 -12.01 4.79 6.58
CA TYR A 405 -11.85 5.02 5.13
C TYR A 405 -13.04 4.45 4.36
N GLY A 406 -13.52 5.17 3.34
CA GLY A 406 -14.58 4.65 2.47
C GLY A 406 -15.92 4.45 3.19
N GLY A 407 -16.19 5.24 4.24
CA GLY A 407 -17.40 5.12 5.07
C GLY A 407 -17.37 3.96 6.07
N LYS A 408 -16.20 3.32 6.27
CA LYS A 408 -16.02 2.20 7.21
C LYS A 408 -14.98 2.57 8.28
N GLN A 409 -15.27 2.24 9.54
CA GLN A 409 -14.30 2.22 10.63
C GLN A 409 -13.62 0.83 10.69
N TYR A 410 -12.29 0.80 10.73
CA TYR A 410 -11.48 -0.42 10.80
C TYR A 410 -10.97 -0.70 12.23
N PHE A 411 -10.63 0.36 12.95
CA PHE A 411 -10.24 0.39 14.37
C PHE A 411 -10.44 1.81 14.92
N SER A 412 -10.57 1.97 16.23
CA SER A 412 -10.86 3.26 16.88
C SER A 412 -9.71 4.28 16.79
N ASP A 413 -10.07 5.56 16.90
CA ASP A 413 -9.12 6.67 17.06
C ASP A 413 -8.18 6.46 18.26
N SER A 414 -8.69 5.91 19.36
CA SER A 414 -7.87 5.60 20.55
C SER A 414 -6.79 4.57 20.24
N ALA A 415 -7.13 3.52 19.50
CA ALA A 415 -6.14 2.53 19.08
C ALA A 415 -5.08 3.15 18.17
N MET A 416 -5.47 4.00 17.22
CA MET A 416 -4.47 4.68 16.38
C MET A 416 -3.57 5.63 17.16
N LYS A 417 -4.11 6.45 18.04
CA LYS A 417 -3.33 7.35 18.91
C LYS A 417 -2.31 6.57 19.75
N GLU A 418 -2.71 5.41 20.27
CA GLU A 418 -1.81 4.55 21.04
C GLU A 418 -0.66 3.99 20.18
N PHE A 419 -0.93 3.62 18.93
CA PHE A 419 0.08 3.05 18.04
C PHE A 419 1.00 4.09 17.40
N THR A 420 0.57 5.35 17.26
CA THR A 420 1.33 6.42 16.59
C THR A 420 2.04 7.38 17.54
N ARG A 421 1.79 7.33 18.86
CA ARG A 421 2.57 8.11 19.84
C ARG A 421 3.97 7.54 20.05
N TYR A 422 4.90 8.38 20.50
CA TYR A 422 6.20 7.94 20.99
C TYR A 422 6.02 7.00 22.20
N GLN A 423 6.62 5.82 22.11
CA GLN A 423 6.42 4.78 23.14
C GLN A 423 7.42 4.91 24.30
N PHE A 424 8.68 5.21 23.99
CA PHE A 424 9.77 5.22 24.97
C PHE A 424 10.75 6.40 24.72
N PRO A 425 10.28 7.65 24.72
CA PRO A 425 11.12 8.81 24.44
C PRO A 425 12.28 8.96 25.45
N ASP A 426 12.07 8.59 26.71
CA ASP A 426 13.08 8.66 27.77
C ASP A 426 14.30 7.75 27.49
N ASN A 427 14.10 6.67 26.73
CA ASN A 427 15.16 5.76 26.28
C ASN A 427 15.70 6.14 24.89
N LYS A 428 15.46 7.38 24.45
CA LYS A 428 15.79 7.90 23.11
C LYS A 428 15.19 7.07 21.97
N ASN A 429 14.12 6.33 22.24
CA ASN A 429 13.44 5.50 21.25
C ASN A 429 12.31 6.30 20.59
N ARG A 430 12.54 6.67 19.33
CA ARG A 430 11.58 7.44 18.53
C ARG A 430 10.38 6.64 18.02
N ARG A 431 10.27 5.35 18.29
CA ARG A 431 9.26 4.49 17.61
C ARG A 431 7.84 4.72 18.13
N GLY A 432 6.89 4.61 17.22
CA GLY A 432 5.53 4.17 17.54
C GLY A 432 5.46 2.65 17.64
N LEU A 433 4.28 2.08 17.86
CA LEU A 433 4.09 0.64 17.80
C LEU A 433 4.01 0.21 16.33
N GLY A 434 5.08 -0.40 15.82
CA GLY A 434 5.21 -0.80 14.43
C GLY A 434 5.58 0.32 13.45
N PHE A 435 5.36 1.59 13.81
CA PHE A 435 5.68 2.74 12.96
C PHE A 435 7.03 3.40 13.29
N ASP A 436 7.70 3.91 12.25
CA ASP A 436 8.72 4.94 12.37
C ASP A 436 8.03 6.26 12.74
N LYS A 437 8.69 7.09 13.56
CA LYS A 437 8.34 8.52 13.75
C LYS A 437 9.57 9.39 13.49
N PRO A 438 9.44 10.73 13.45
CA PRO A 438 10.60 11.60 13.36
C PRO A 438 11.58 11.37 14.51
N LEU A 439 12.79 11.91 14.39
CA LEU A 439 13.67 12.00 15.54
C LEU A 439 13.01 12.83 16.65
N LEU A 440 13.38 12.56 17.90
CA LEU A 440 12.94 13.39 19.02
C LEU A 440 13.47 14.81 18.80
N ASN A 441 12.61 15.80 18.99
CA ASN A 441 12.91 17.22 18.72
C ASN A 441 13.42 17.47 17.29
N ASN A 442 12.87 16.75 16.30
CA ASN A 442 13.29 16.84 14.90
C ASN A 442 13.46 18.31 14.43
N ASN A 443 12.48 19.17 14.65
CA ASN A 443 12.52 20.58 14.25
C ASN A 443 13.63 21.43 14.91
N GLU A 444 14.31 20.93 15.93
CA GLU A 444 15.43 21.58 16.62
C GLU A 444 16.79 21.07 16.14
N LEU A 445 16.82 19.97 15.39
CA LEU A 445 18.05 19.38 14.85
C LEU A 445 18.53 20.14 13.60
N PRO A 446 19.84 20.09 13.29
CA PRO A 446 20.34 20.55 12.00
C PRO A 446 19.62 19.86 10.82
N PRO A 447 19.34 20.56 9.72
CA PRO A 447 18.67 20.01 8.53
C PRO A 447 19.21 18.66 8.04
N GLU A 448 20.52 18.47 8.11
CA GLU A 448 21.25 17.27 7.70
C GLU A 448 21.09 16.08 8.65
N GLU A 449 20.68 16.31 9.89
CA GLU A 449 20.45 15.28 10.91
C GLU A 449 18.98 14.88 11.01
N ASN A 450 18.08 15.63 10.36
CA ASN A 450 16.65 15.39 10.43
C ASN A 450 16.23 14.02 9.87
N TYR A 451 15.21 13.45 10.50
CA TYR A 451 14.49 12.31 9.96
C TYR A 451 13.01 12.44 10.27
N PRO A 452 12.11 12.20 9.29
CA PRO A 452 12.42 11.85 7.89
C PRO A 452 12.82 13.05 7.02
N SER A 453 12.50 14.27 7.44
CA SER A 453 12.84 15.54 6.82
C SER A 453 12.65 16.67 7.84
N PRO A 454 13.25 17.85 7.63
CA PRO A 454 13.09 18.99 8.53
C PRO A 454 11.62 19.40 8.80
N GLY A 455 10.79 19.43 7.75
CA GLY A 455 9.40 19.85 7.82
C GLY A 455 8.43 18.83 8.47
N ALA A 456 8.89 17.62 8.80
CA ALA A 456 8.02 16.60 9.34
C ALA A 456 7.61 16.90 10.79
N THR A 457 6.29 16.92 11.04
CA THR A 457 5.74 17.22 12.37
C THR A 457 5.93 16.07 13.34
N SER A 458 5.92 16.36 14.64
CA SER A 458 6.16 15.35 15.69
C SER A 458 5.09 14.24 15.74
N SER A 459 3.86 14.55 15.30
CA SER A 459 2.76 13.59 15.20
C SER A 459 2.90 12.64 14.01
N SER A 460 3.70 13.01 13.00
CA SER A 460 3.89 12.21 11.79
C SER A 460 4.53 10.84 12.05
N PHE A 461 4.30 9.92 11.12
CA PHE A 461 4.75 8.53 11.21
C PHE A 461 4.79 7.86 9.85
N GLY A 462 5.46 6.71 9.76
CA GLY A 462 5.57 5.98 8.50
C GLY A 462 6.42 4.72 8.60
N HIS A 463 7.03 4.32 7.49
CA HIS A 463 8.03 3.25 7.45
C HIS A 463 8.85 3.31 6.15
N SER A 464 10.07 2.77 6.20
CA SER A 464 10.91 2.55 5.02
C SER A 464 11.04 1.07 4.64
N GLY A 465 11.22 0.79 3.35
CA GLY A 465 11.45 -0.53 2.80
C GLY A 465 12.84 -0.63 2.19
N PHE A 466 13.56 -1.73 2.47
CA PHE A 466 14.94 -1.93 2.02
C PHE A 466 15.10 -1.87 0.49
N THR A 467 14.07 -2.24 -0.26
CA THR A 467 14.01 -2.21 -1.73
C THR A 467 13.93 -0.79 -2.32
N GLY A 468 13.81 0.25 -1.50
CA GLY A 468 13.74 1.66 -1.92
C GLY A 468 12.41 2.35 -1.55
N ILE A 469 11.49 1.59 -0.97
CA ILE A 469 10.13 2.05 -0.64
C ILE A 469 10.14 2.99 0.56
N PHE A 470 9.26 3.96 0.56
CA PHE A 470 9.03 4.85 1.70
C PHE A 470 7.60 5.37 1.70
N THR A 471 6.99 5.35 2.87
CA THR A 471 5.65 5.88 3.09
C THR A 471 5.66 6.74 4.33
N TRP A 472 5.03 7.90 4.26
CA TRP A 472 4.93 8.84 5.37
C TRP A 472 3.53 9.41 5.48
N VAL A 473 3.05 9.60 6.71
CA VAL A 473 1.76 10.16 7.07
C VAL A 473 2.00 11.28 8.07
N ASP A 474 1.44 12.46 7.81
CA ASP A 474 1.53 13.62 8.68
C ASP A 474 0.12 14.12 9.02
N PRO A 475 -0.41 13.79 10.21
CA PRO A 475 -1.74 14.21 10.64
C PRO A 475 -1.92 15.73 10.78
N GLU A 476 -0.87 16.46 11.13
CA GLU A 476 -0.96 17.92 11.28
C GLU A 476 -1.08 18.62 9.93
N GLU A 477 -0.48 18.05 8.88
CA GLU A 477 -0.49 18.60 7.53
C GLU A 477 -1.50 17.89 6.59
N ASN A 478 -2.33 16.99 7.14
CA ASN A 478 -3.26 16.11 6.40
C ASN A 478 -2.64 15.41 5.20
N LEU A 479 -1.38 14.97 5.35
CA LEU A 479 -0.51 14.58 4.25
C LEU A 479 -0.20 13.08 4.27
N VAL A 480 -0.20 12.47 3.09
CA VAL A 480 0.33 11.13 2.81
C VAL A 480 1.31 11.22 1.66
N TYR A 481 2.51 10.67 1.85
CA TYR A 481 3.56 10.59 0.84
C TYR A 481 3.97 9.13 0.62
N ILE A 482 4.00 8.72 -0.64
CA ILE A 482 4.46 7.42 -1.11
C ILE A 482 5.60 7.61 -2.12
N PHE A 483 6.71 6.91 -1.90
CA PHE A 483 7.82 6.81 -2.83
C PHE A 483 8.15 5.33 -3.03
N LEU A 484 8.08 4.85 -4.28
CA LEU A 484 8.45 3.50 -4.66
C LEU A 484 9.63 3.53 -5.63
N SER A 485 10.62 2.68 -5.41
CA SER A 485 11.69 2.41 -6.36
C SER A 485 12.19 0.98 -6.18
N ASN A 486 13.07 0.53 -7.08
CA ASN A 486 13.83 -0.70 -6.95
C ASN A 486 15.33 -0.40 -6.80
N ARG A 487 15.70 0.33 -5.75
CA ARG A 487 17.09 0.77 -5.48
C ARG A 487 18.09 -0.38 -5.40
N VAL A 488 17.61 -1.58 -5.04
CA VAL A 488 18.41 -2.81 -4.95
C VAL A 488 18.67 -3.45 -6.32
N TYR A 489 18.18 -2.85 -7.42
CA TYR A 489 18.47 -3.30 -8.77
C TYR A 489 19.78 -2.66 -9.29
N PRO A 490 20.73 -3.45 -9.83
CA PRO A 490 20.76 -4.92 -9.83
C PRO A 490 21.34 -5.51 -8.52
N THR A 491 21.91 -4.69 -7.63
CA THR A 491 22.55 -5.12 -6.38
C THR A 491 22.10 -4.29 -5.18
N ARG A 492 21.92 -4.96 -4.03
CA ARG A 492 21.61 -4.32 -2.75
C ARG A 492 22.68 -3.38 -2.19
N GLU A 493 23.92 -3.46 -2.70
CA GLU A 493 25.04 -2.64 -2.25
C GLU A 493 24.91 -1.16 -2.66
N ASN A 494 23.91 -0.83 -3.49
CA ASN A 494 23.65 0.54 -3.92
C ASN A 494 22.95 1.37 -2.81
N ASN A 495 23.71 2.26 -2.16
CA ASN A 495 23.21 3.15 -1.11
C ASN A 495 22.91 4.59 -1.55
N LYS A 496 23.08 4.91 -2.83
CA LYS A 496 22.94 6.27 -3.36
C LYS A 496 21.59 6.94 -3.10
N ILE A 497 20.51 6.16 -2.98
CA ILE A 497 19.19 6.71 -2.62
C ILE A 497 19.21 7.41 -1.24
N SER A 498 19.99 6.87 -0.30
CA SER A 498 20.22 7.44 1.03
C SER A 498 21.30 8.52 0.98
N ASP A 499 22.42 8.27 0.29
CA ASP A 499 23.52 9.24 0.20
C ASP A 499 23.08 10.57 -0.43
N LEU A 500 22.13 10.52 -1.38
CA LEU A 500 21.54 11.69 -2.04
C LEU A 500 20.27 12.21 -1.33
N ASN A 501 19.87 11.60 -0.20
CA ASN A 501 18.66 11.93 0.55
C ASN A 501 17.38 12.04 -0.31
N ILE A 502 17.26 11.25 -1.39
CA ILE A 502 16.20 11.41 -2.41
C ILE A 502 14.80 11.45 -1.78
N ARG A 503 14.51 10.52 -0.88
CA ARG A 503 13.19 10.38 -0.25
C ARG A 503 12.87 11.54 0.67
N SER A 504 13.85 11.96 1.46
CA SER A 504 13.76 13.06 2.42
C SER A 504 13.65 14.42 1.71
N ASN A 505 14.42 14.61 0.64
CA ASN A 505 14.39 15.84 -0.15
C ASN A 505 13.05 16.01 -0.90
N ILE A 506 12.50 14.92 -1.44
CA ILE A 506 11.14 14.96 -2.02
C ILE A 506 10.12 15.26 -0.92
N LEU A 507 10.19 14.60 0.24
CA LEU A 507 9.28 14.89 1.36
C LEU A 507 9.38 16.36 1.79
N GLN A 508 10.60 16.90 1.91
CA GLN A 508 10.81 18.31 2.23
C GLN A 508 10.21 19.23 1.16
N SER A 509 10.37 18.89 -0.13
CA SER A 509 9.78 19.67 -1.22
C SER A 509 8.25 19.72 -1.16
N ILE A 510 7.60 18.69 -0.61
CA ILE A 510 6.16 18.70 -0.35
C ILE A 510 5.83 19.74 0.71
N TYR A 511 6.51 19.71 1.86
CA TYR A 511 6.31 20.70 2.93
C TYR A 511 6.56 22.13 2.45
N ASP A 512 7.65 22.37 1.71
CA ASP A 512 7.98 23.68 1.16
C ASP A 512 6.94 24.21 0.17
N SER A 513 6.11 23.33 -0.41
CA SER A 513 5.10 23.69 -1.40
C SER A 513 3.73 23.90 -0.78
N ILE A 514 3.55 23.66 0.52
CA ILE A 514 2.29 23.97 1.22
C ILE A 514 2.17 25.49 1.36
N ILE A 515 1.08 26.05 0.85
CA ILE A 515 0.74 27.46 0.97
C ILE A 515 0.15 27.68 2.36
N ARG A 516 0.84 28.49 3.18
CA ARG A 516 0.47 28.81 4.56
C ARG A 516 -0.19 30.19 4.67
#